data_AF-A0A3N6EVG7-F1
#
_entry.id   AF-A0A3N6EVG7-F1
#
_cell.length_a   1.000
_cell.length_b   1.000
_cell.length_c   1.000
_cell.angle_alpha   90.00
_cell.angle_beta   90.00
_cell.angle_gamma   90.00
#
_symmetry.space_group_name_H-M   'P 1'
#
loop_
_entity.id
_entity.type
_entity.pdbx_description
1 polymer ?
#
loop_
_entity_poly.entity_id
_entity_poly.type
_entity_poly.pdbx_seq_one_letter_code
_entity_poly.pdbx_strand_id
1 'polypeptide(L)'
;MDKDARPSAVFDLDGTLADTAHRQHFLEGAKRDWRGFFAAAVDDPPLAEGVRMVLDSAEACRIVYLTGRPERCRRDTVDWLSRQGLPAGELLMRRDDDRRPARRMKLDVLRRMGRSQEVRMLVDDDELVCDDAEAAGFAVVRARWADTSAALKDAQEREGRT
;
A
#
# COMPACT_ATOMS: atom_id res chain seq x y z
N MET A 1 1.24 -11.91 -30.55
CA MET A 1 1.07 -12.32 -29.14
C MET A 1 1.82 -11.30 -28.32
N ASP A 2 1.10 -10.38 -27.69
CA ASP A 2 1.71 -9.26 -26.98
C ASP A 2 2.55 -9.76 -25.80
N LYS A 3 3.79 -9.30 -25.75
CA LYS A 3 4.69 -9.49 -24.60
C LYS A 3 4.20 -8.76 -23.33
N ASP A 4 3.06 -8.08 -23.39
CA ASP A 4 2.52 -7.21 -22.35
C ASP A 4 1.41 -7.82 -21.48
N ALA A 5 0.98 -9.07 -21.74
CA ALA A 5 -0.15 -9.71 -21.04
C ALA A 5 0.18 -10.28 -19.64
N ARG A 6 1.25 -9.82 -18.99
CA ARG A 6 1.58 -10.27 -17.63
C ARG A 6 0.59 -9.65 -16.62
N PRO A 7 0.01 -10.44 -15.72
CA PRO A 7 -0.91 -9.93 -14.71
C PRO A 7 -0.22 -9.00 -13.73
N SER A 8 -1.00 -8.16 -13.06
CA SER A 8 -0.50 -7.26 -12.03
C SER A 8 -0.56 -7.91 -10.65
N ALA A 9 0.55 -7.84 -9.90
CA ALA A 9 0.57 -8.11 -8.47
C ALA A 9 0.62 -6.76 -7.75
N VAL A 10 -0.40 -6.51 -6.91
CA VAL A 10 -0.62 -5.22 -6.26
C VAL A 10 -0.17 -5.32 -4.81
N PHE A 11 0.69 -4.40 -4.37
CA PHE A 11 1.23 -4.38 -3.01
C PHE A 11 0.94 -3.04 -2.35
N ASP A 12 0.35 -3.07 -1.16
CA ASP A 12 0.40 -1.93 -0.26
C ASP A 12 1.82 -1.68 0.27
N LEU A 13 2.05 -0.51 0.89
CA LEU A 13 3.32 -0.17 1.53
C LEU A 13 3.27 -0.25 3.05
N ASP A 14 2.39 0.53 3.70
CA ASP A 14 2.49 0.81 5.14
C ASP A 14 1.93 -0.37 5.94
N GLY A 15 2.79 -1.16 6.59
CA GLY A 15 2.40 -2.42 7.24
C GLY A 15 2.53 -3.65 6.34
N THR A 16 2.76 -3.44 5.04
CA THR A 16 2.94 -4.51 4.05
C THR A 16 4.40 -4.65 3.62
N LEU A 17 5.00 -3.59 3.09
CA LEU A 17 6.42 -3.56 2.69
C LEU A 17 7.29 -2.75 3.66
N ALA A 18 6.69 -1.76 4.31
CA ALA A 18 7.34 -0.79 5.17
C ALA A 18 6.80 -0.89 6.59
N ASP A 19 7.68 -1.12 7.56
CA ASP A 19 7.32 -1.08 8.97
C ASP A 19 7.11 0.39 9.38
N THR A 20 5.96 0.66 9.99
CA THR A 20 5.56 2.01 10.40
C THR A 20 5.67 2.22 11.91
N ALA A 21 6.13 1.21 12.67
CA ALA A 21 6.11 1.21 14.13
C ALA A 21 6.78 2.45 14.74
N HIS A 22 7.94 2.87 14.24
CA HIS A 22 8.68 4.00 14.80
C HIS A 22 7.95 5.33 14.68
N ARG A 23 7.02 5.46 13.73
CA ARG A 23 6.24 6.69 13.48
C ARG A 23 4.81 6.62 13.99
N GLN A 24 4.37 5.52 14.59
CA GLN A 24 3.01 5.40 15.15
C GLN A 24 2.69 6.48 16.19
N HIS A 25 3.69 6.91 16.96
CA HIS A 25 3.54 7.94 17.99
C HIS A 25 3.00 9.29 17.46
N PHE A 26 3.19 9.61 16.17
CA PHE A 26 2.61 10.83 15.56
C PHE A 26 1.08 10.80 15.52
N LEU A 27 0.47 9.61 15.60
CA LEU A 27 -0.98 9.40 15.53
C LEU A 27 -1.61 9.16 16.91
N GLU A 28 -0.81 9.24 17.97
CA GLU A 28 -1.28 9.13 19.34
C GLU A 28 -1.86 10.47 19.85
N GLY A 29 -2.77 10.38 20.83
CA GLY A 29 -3.39 11.55 21.45
C GLY A 29 -4.55 12.16 20.67
N ALA A 30 -5.05 13.30 21.18
CA ALA A 30 -6.28 13.93 20.69
C ALA A 30 -6.12 14.63 19.32
N LYS A 31 -4.89 15.00 18.95
CA LYS A 31 -4.57 15.66 17.68
C LYS A 31 -3.46 14.90 16.98
N ARG A 32 -3.82 14.18 15.92
CA ARG A 32 -2.90 13.40 15.08
C ARG A 32 -2.06 14.32 14.20
N ASP A 33 -0.74 14.10 14.18
CA ASP A 33 0.20 14.77 13.29
C ASP A 33 0.48 13.92 12.05
N TRP A 34 -0.47 13.96 11.12
CA TRP A 34 -0.33 13.30 9.83
C TRP A 34 0.85 13.81 9.00
N ARG A 35 1.22 15.09 9.15
CA ARG A 35 2.35 15.65 8.41
C ARG A 35 3.66 15.04 8.90
N GLY A 36 3.86 14.99 10.22
CA GLY A 36 5.00 14.32 10.85
C GLY A 36 5.05 12.84 10.51
N PHE A 37 3.91 12.14 10.61
CA PHE A 37 3.79 10.72 10.29
C PHE A 37 4.29 10.40 8.87
N PHE A 38 3.88 11.15 7.86
CA PHE A 38 4.32 10.90 6.48
C PHE A 38 5.74 11.39 6.18
N ALA A 39 6.18 12.46 6.83
CA ALA A 39 7.57 12.93 6.69
C ALA A 39 8.58 11.90 7.22
N ALA A 40 8.22 11.14 8.26
CA ALA A 40 9.06 10.10 8.85
C ALA A 40 9.10 8.78 8.04
N ALA A 41 8.32 8.66 6.95
CA ALA A 41 8.22 7.43 6.15
C ALA A 41 9.52 7.09 5.39
N VAL A 42 10.44 8.04 5.25
CA VAL A 42 11.75 7.83 4.62
C VAL A 42 12.64 6.85 5.39
N ASP A 43 12.37 6.71 6.69
CA ASP A 43 13.14 5.91 7.66
C ASP A 43 12.47 4.56 7.97
N ASP A 44 11.37 4.21 7.29
CA ASP A 44 10.68 2.93 7.50
C ASP A 44 11.62 1.74 7.25
N PRO A 45 11.79 0.83 8.22
CA PRO A 45 12.46 -0.44 7.98
C PRO A 45 11.70 -1.30 6.95
N PRO A 46 12.37 -2.04 6.07
CA PRO A 46 11.69 -2.97 5.17
C PRO A 46 11.17 -4.20 5.92
N LEU A 47 9.95 -4.64 5.58
CA LEU A 47 9.38 -5.90 6.03
C LEU A 47 9.85 -7.03 5.10
N ALA A 48 10.74 -7.88 5.60
CA ALA A 48 11.44 -8.88 4.78
C ALA A 48 10.51 -9.84 4.02
N GLU A 49 9.37 -10.21 4.62
CA GLU A 49 8.39 -11.09 3.99
C GLU A 49 7.70 -10.43 2.78
N GLY A 50 7.25 -9.19 2.94
CA GLY A 50 6.67 -8.40 1.86
C GLY A 50 7.68 -8.14 0.74
N VAL A 51 8.92 -7.77 1.07
CA VAL A 51 9.99 -7.54 0.08
C VAL A 51 10.26 -8.80 -0.74
N ARG A 52 10.42 -9.96 -0.09
CA ARG A 52 10.61 -11.24 -0.78
C ARG A 52 9.46 -11.55 -1.74
N MET A 53 8.23 -11.33 -1.30
CA MET A 53 7.04 -11.57 -2.14
C MET A 53 6.99 -10.67 -3.38
N VAL A 54 7.41 -9.41 -3.27
CA VAL A 54 7.51 -8.52 -4.44
C VAL A 54 8.55 -9.04 -5.43
N LEU A 55 9.73 -9.43 -4.95
CA LEU A 55 10.81 -9.94 -5.79
C LEU A 55 10.40 -11.22 -6.52
N ASP A 56 9.81 -12.19 -5.80
CA ASP A 56 9.30 -13.43 -6.38
C ASP A 56 8.18 -13.16 -7.40
N SER A 57 7.27 -12.22 -7.08
CA SER A 57 6.16 -11.86 -7.98
C SER A 57 6.64 -11.19 -9.27
N ALA A 58 7.75 -10.45 -9.23
CA ALA A 58 8.25 -9.69 -10.38
C ALA A 58 8.74 -10.58 -11.53
N GLU A 59 9.02 -11.86 -11.25
CA GLU A 59 9.37 -12.85 -12.28
C GLU A 59 8.21 -13.10 -13.26
N ALA A 60 6.97 -13.10 -12.76
CA ALA A 60 5.78 -13.47 -13.53
C ALA A 60 4.74 -12.34 -13.67
N CYS A 61 4.85 -11.28 -12.87
CA CYS A 61 3.86 -10.20 -12.78
C CYS A 61 4.47 -8.84 -13.09
N ARG A 62 3.61 -7.91 -13.49
CA ARG A 62 3.88 -6.47 -13.36
C ARG A 62 3.67 -6.08 -11.90
N ILE A 63 4.59 -5.32 -11.32
CA ILE A 63 4.45 -4.84 -9.94
C ILE A 63 3.70 -3.51 -9.94
N VAL A 64 2.68 -3.42 -9.10
CA VAL A 64 1.94 -2.19 -8.81
C VAL A 64 1.98 -1.94 -7.32
N TYR A 65 2.46 -0.77 -6.92
CA TYR A 65 2.46 -0.31 -5.55
C TYR A 65 1.22 0.57 -5.34
N LEU A 66 0.31 0.18 -4.45
CA LEU A 66 -0.94 0.88 -4.18
C LEU A 66 -1.00 1.30 -2.71
N THR A 67 -0.72 2.56 -2.43
CA THR A 67 -0.54 3.04 -1.06
C THR A 67 -1.50 4.16 -0.67
N GLY A 68 -1.87 4.18 0.61
CA GLY A 68 -2.58 5.29 1.23
C GLY A 68 -1.72 6.54 1.49
N ARG A 69 -0.40 6.45 1.28
CA ARG A 69 0.50 7.61 1.33
C ARG A 69 0.02 8.67 0.32
N PRO A 70 0.04 9.96 0.71
CA PRO A 70 -0.39 11.03 -0.16
C PRO A 70 0.63 11.32 -1.27
N GLU A 71 0.14 11.87 -2.38
CA GLU A 71 0.92 12.16 -3.59
C GLU A 71 2.14 13.06 -3.33
N ARG A 72 2.05 14.00 -2.38
CA ARG A 72 3.19 14.81 -1.93
C ARG A 72 4.39 14.00 -1.41
N CYS A 73 4.19 12.73 -1.01
CA CYS A 73 5.23 11.82 -0.56
C CYS A 73 5.83 10.97 -1.69
N ARG A 74 5.45 11.19 -2.96
CA ARG A 74 5.87 10.35 -4.09
C ARG A 74 7.38 10.24 -4.20
N ARG A 75 8.10 11.37 -4.14
CA ARG A 75 9.56 11.36 -4.27
C ARG A 75 10.21 10.49 -3.20
N ASP A 76 9.86 10.74 -1.94
CA ASP A 76 10.37 9.99 -0.79
C ASP A 76 10.04 8.50 -0.89
N THR A 77 8.84 8.17 -1.37
CA THR A 77 8.38 6.78 -1.56
C THR A 77 9.16 6.08 -2.67
N VAL A 78 9.37 6.73 -3.81
CA VAL A 78 10.17 6.18 -4.92
C VAL A 78 11.62 5.96 -4.48
N ASP A 79 12.22 6.95 -3.80
CA ASP A 79 13.58 6.86 -3.31
C ASP A 79 13.72 5.72 -2.27
N TRP A 80 12.72 5.56 -1.39
CA TRP A 80 12.67 4.45 -0.44
C TRP A 80 12.59 3.09 -1.13
N LEU A 81 11.65 2.91 -2.09
CA LEU A 81 11.50 1.66 -2.86
C LEU A 81 12.83 1.27 -3.54
N SER A 82 13.51 2.25 -4.15
CA SER A 82 14.81 2.04 -4.78
C SER A 82 15.90 1.65 -3.79
N ARG A 83 15.96 2.28 -2.60
CA ARG A 83 16.93 1.93 -1.54
C ARG A 83 16.75 0.50 -1.03
N GLN A 84 15.52 -0.02 -1.01
CA GLN A 84 15.23 -1.40 -0.62
C GLN A 84 15.51 -2.44 -1.72
N GLY A 85 15.94 -2.01 -2.92
CA GLY A 85 16.20 -2.91 -4.05
C GLY A 85 14.93 -3.49 -4.68
N LEU A 86 13.78 -2.84 -4.46
CA LEU A 86 12.51 -3.28 -5.05
C LEU A 86 12.44 -2.94 -6.55
N PRO A 87 11.81 -3.80 -7.37
CA PRO A 87 11.72 -3.59 -8.80
C PRO A 87 10.87 -2.36 -9.14
N ALA A 88 11.17 -1.74 -10.29
CA ALA A 88 10.34 -0.67 -10.82
C ALA A 88 8.91 -1.16 -11.06
N GLY A 89 7.93 -0.35 -10.70
CA GLY A 89 6.51 -0.66 -10.80
C GLY A 89 5.68 0.60 -10.89
N GLU A 90 4.41 0.45 -11.28
CA GLU A 90 3.46 1.56 -11.24
C GLU A 90 3.19 1.94 -9.78
N LEU A 91 3.35 3.21 -9.43
CA LEU A 91 3.10 3.70 -8.07
C LEU A 91 1.81 4.53 -8.05
N LEU A 92 0.76 3.93 -7.50
CA LEU A 92 -0.56 4.50 -7.30
C LEU A 92 -0.69 4.97 -5.85
N MET A 93 -0.86 6.27 -5.69
CA MET A 93 -0.89 6.92 -4.39
C MET A 93 -2.20 7.66 -4.20
N ARG A 94 -2.51 8.01 -2.95
CA ARG A 94 -3.67 8.84 -2.63
C ARG A 94 -3.42 10.27 -3.12
N ARG A 95 -4.40 10.87 -3.79
CA ARG A 95 -4.33 12.31 -4.15
C ARG A 95 -4.36 13.15 -2.88
N ASP A 96 -3.62 14.26 -2.83
CA ASP A 96 -3.52 15.12 -1.64
C ASP A 96 -4.87 15.68 -1.14
N ASP A 97 -5.88 15.74 -2.00
CA ASP A 97 -7.24 16.20 -1.71
C ASP A 97 -8.24 15.05 -1.44
N ASP A 98 -7.84 13.78 -1.58
CA ASP A 98 -8.72 12.62 -1.42
C ASP A 98 -8.86 12.22 0.05
N ARG A 99 -10.02 12.56 0.62
CA ARG A 99 -10.36 12.28 2.02
C ARG A 99 -11.20 11.02 2.25
N ARG A 100 -11.30 10.14 1.27
CA ARG A 100 -12.10 8.91 1.37
C ARG A 100 -11.37 7.84 2.22
N PRO A 101 -12.09 6.90 2.86
CA PRO A 101 -11.46 5.73 3.49
C PRO A 101 -10.53 4.98 2.54
N ALA A 102 -9.45 4.39 3.06
CA ALA A 102 -8.45 3.69 2.26
C ALA A 102 -9.07 2.53 1.47
N ARG A 103 -9.93 1.73 2.10
CA ARG A 103 -10.72 0.68 1.43
C ARG A 103 -11.44 1.15 0.17
N ARG A 104 -12.06 2.34 0.21
CA ARG A 104 -12.80 2.87 -0.95
C ARG A 104 -11.87 3.29 -2.07
N MET A 105 -10.81 4.02 -1.73
CA MET A 105 -9.81 4.48 -2.71
C MET A 105 -9.10 3.28 -3.36
N LYS A 106 -8.63 2.31 -2.57
CA LYS A 106 -7.94 1.12 -3.07
C LYS A 106 -8.88 0.24 -3.91
N LEU A 107 -10.12 0.01 -3.47
CA LEU A 107 -11.09 -0.79 -4.22
C LEU A 107 -11.46 -0.16 -5.57
N ASP A 108 -11.62 1.16 -5.63
CA ASP A 108 -11.87 1.87 -6.90
C ASP A 108 -10.72 1.67 -7.90
N VAL A 109 -9.47 1.74 -7.40
CA VAL A 109 -8.28 1.47 -8.21
C VAL A 109 -8.27 0.02 -8.70
N LEU A 110 -8.47 -0.95 -7.81
CA LEU A 110 -8.48 -2.38 -8.17
C LEU A 110 -9.55 -2.69 -9.22
N ARG A 111 -10.77 -2.18 -9.04
CA ARG A 111 -11.86 -2.34 -10.02
C ARG A 111 -11.52 -1.73 -11.37
N ARG A 112 -10.86 -0.56 -11.39
CA ARG A 112 -10.43 0.07 -12.64
C ARG A 112 -9.35 -0.78 -13.33
N MET A 113 -8.37 -1.29 -12.59
CA MET A 113 -7.32 -2.16 -13.12
C MET A 113 -7.91 -3.46 -13.69
N GLY A 114 -8.77 -4.14 -12.92
CA GLY A 114 -9.41 -5.41 -13.27
C GLY A 114 -10.28 -5.37 -14.53
N ARG A 115 -10.70 -4.18 -14.99
CA ARG A 115 -11.39 -4.00 -16.28
C ARG A 115 -10.47 -4.09 -17.49
N SER A 116 -9.17 -3.88 -17.29
CA SER A 116 -8.18 -3.75 -18.36
C SER A 116 -7.11 -4.84 -18.34
N GLN A 117 -6.87 -5.45 -17.18
CA GLN A 117 -5.83 -6.46 -16.98
C GLN A 117 -6.18 -7.38 -15.81
N GLU A 118 -5.65 -8.60 -15.82
CA GLU A 118 -5.74 -9.51 -14.68
C GLU A 118 -4.96 -8.92 -13.49
N VAL A 119 -5.63 -8.83 -12.34
CA VAL A 119 -4.98 -8.59 -11.04
C VAL A 119 -4.80 -9.95 -10.39
N ARG A 120 -3.56 -10.44 -10.35
CA ARG A 120 -3.22 -11.75 -9.78
C ARG A 120 -3.53 -11.81 -8.30
N MET A 121 -3.14 -10.77 -7.57
CA MET A 121 -3.38 -10.65 -6.14
C MET A 121 -3.24 -9.20 -5.69
N LEU A 122 -3.92 -8.89 -4.60
CA LEU A 122 -3.64 -7.76 -3.71
C LEU A 122 -2.93 -8.28 -2.46
N VAL A 123 -1.86 -7.60 -2.03
CA VAL A 123 -1.20 -7.83 -0.75
C VAL A 123 -1.37 -6.58 0.10
N ASP A 124 -2.08 -6.69 1.23
CA ASP A 124 -2.47 -5.55 2.08
C ASP A 124 -2.59 -6.00 3.55
N ASP A 125 -2.25 -5.13 4.50
CA ASP A 125 -2.34 -5.41 5.94
C ASP A 125 -3.66 -4.92 6.55
N ASP A 126 -4.39 -4.05 5.85
CA ASP A 126 -5.68 -3.55 6.28
C ASP A 126 -6.76 -4.60 5.98
N GLU A 127 -7.28 -5.21 7.04
CA GLU A 127 -8.30 -6.26 6.96
C GLU A 127 -9.59 -5.75 6.28
N LEU A 128 -9.95 -4.47 6.42
CA LEU A 128 -11.15 -3.92 5.76
C LEU A 128 -10.92 -3.71 4.25
N VAL A 129 -9.70 -3.38 3.84
CA VAL A 129 -9.32 -3.35 2.41
C VAL A 129 -9.37 -4.78 1.85
N CYS A 130 -8.81 -5.74 2.59
CA CYS A 130 -8.79 -7.15 2.20
C CYS A 130 -10.20 -7.71 2.02
N ASP A 131 -11.08 -7.48 3.00
CA ASP A 131 -12.48 -7.93 2.97
C ASP A 131 -13.22 -7.34 1.74
N ASP A 132 -13.09 -6.04 1.49
CA ASP A 132 -13.73 -5.37 0.35
C ASP A 132 -13.19 -5.87 -1.00
N ALA A 133 -11.89 -6.18 -1.08
CA ALA A 133 -11.26 -6.70 -2.29
C ALA A 133 -11.69 -8.15 -2.59
N GLU A 134 -11.71 -9.02 -1.57
CA GLU A 134 -12.22 -10.40 -1.69
C GLU A 134 -13.70 -10.40 -2.09
N ALA A 135 -14.53 -9.56 -1.46
CA ALA A 135 -15.94 -9.40 -1.80
C ALA A 135 -16.16 -8.91 -3.25
N ALA A 136 -15.19 -8.20 -3.82
CA ALA A 136 -15.20 -7.77 -5.21
C ALA A 136 -14.59 -8.80 -6.19
N GLY A 137 -14.16 -9.97 -5.70
CA GLY A 137 -13.65 -11.08 -6.51
C GLY A 137 -12.15 -11.05 -6.76
N PHE A 138 -11.39 -10.23 -6.04
CA PHE A 138 -9.92 -10.25 -6.14
C PHE A 138 -9.33 -11.30 -5.20
N ALA A 139 -8.26 -11.97 -5.64
CA ALA A 139 -7.44 -12.77 -4.74
C ALA A 139 -6.63 -11.84 -3.82
N VAL A 140 -6.57 -12.17 -2.54
CA VAL A 140 -5.92 -11.35 -1.51
C VAL A 140 -4.93 -12.19 -0.70
N VAL A 141 -3.77 -11.59 -0.40
CA VAL A 141 -2.83 -12.06 0.60
C VAL A 141 -2.84 -11.05 1.74
N ARG A 142 -3.33 -11.47 2.90
CA ARG A 142 -3.40 -10.61 4.08
C ARG A 142 -2.03 -10.51 4.74
N ALA A 143 -1.41 -9.34 4.70
CA ALA A 143 -0.10 -9.09 5.29
C ALA A 143 -0.21 -9.00 6.82
N ARG A 144 0.18 -10.07 7.52
CA ARG A 144 0.07 -10.18 9.00
C ARG A 144 1.44 -10.28 9.68
N TRP A 145 2.50 -9.92 8.98
CA TRP A 145 3.89 -10.00 9.46
C TRP A 145 4.38 -8.70 10.12
N ALA A 146 3.61 -7.62 10.06
CA ALA A 146 3.93 -6.36 10.72
C ALA A 146 3.14 -6.20 12.03
N ASP A 147 3.78 -5.57 13.01
CA ASP A 147 3.12 -5.05 14.21
C ASP A 147 2.49 -3.68 13.91
N THR A 148 1.54 -3.61 12.98
CA THR A 148 0.82 -2.36 12.69
C THR A 148 -0.22 -2.06 13.77
N SER A 149 -0.17 -0.84 14.33
CA SER A 149 -1.10 -0.45 15.38
C SER A 149 -2.54 -0.37 14.85
N ALA A 150 -3.52 -0.82 15.66
CA ALA A 150 -4.94 -0.66 15.36
C ALA A 150 -5.33 0.83 15.16
N ALA A 151 -4.61 1.75 15.80
CA ALA A 151 -4.85 3.18 15.68
C ALA A 151 -4.57 3.70 14.27
N LEU A 152 -3.53 3.20 13.59
CA LEU A 152 -3.24 3.56 12.19
C LEU A 152 -4.36 3.10 11.26
N LYS A 153 -4.76 1.83 11.37
CA LYS A 153 -5.84 1.24 10.56
C LYS A 153 -7.14 2.02 10.72
N ASP A 154 -7.54 2.26 11.98
CA ASP A 154 -8.71 3.06 12.32
C ASP A 154 -8.65 4.50 11.80
N ALA A 155 -7.46 5.09 11.75
CA ALA A 155 -7.25 6.45 11.32
C ALA A 155 -7.37 6.60 9.79
N GLN A 156 -6.79 5.65 9.04
CA GLN A 156 -6.93 5.58 7.58
C GLN A 156 -8.39 5.39 7.15
N GLU A 157 -9.16 4.63 7.94
CA GLU A 157 -10.55 4.28 7.61
C GLU A 157 -11.57 5.33 8.06
N ARG A 158 -11.41 5.94 9.23
CA ARG A 158 -12.38 6.91 9.76
C ARG A 158 -12.13 8.33 9.31
N GLU A 159 -10.86 8.73 9.28
CA GLU A 159 -10.55 10.14 9.05
C GLU A 159 -10.30 10.41 7.58
N GLY A 160 -9.75 9.44 6.83
CA GLY A 160 -9.31 9.67 5.45
C GLY A 160 -8.39 10.89 5.32
N ARG A 161 -7.87 11.42 6.43
CA ARG A 161 -7.07 12.64 6.49
C ARG A 161 -5.61 12.25 6.38
N THR A 162 -5.22 11.83 5.18
CA THR A 162 -3.82 11.71 4.81
C THR A 162 -3.51 12.64 3.66
#